data_AF-A0A7X7ZH34-F1
#
_entry.id   AF-A0A7X7ZH34-F1
#
_cell.length_a   1.000
_cell.length_b   1.000
_cell.length_c   1.000
_cell.angle_alpha   90.00
_cell.angle_beta   90.00
_cell.angle_gamma   90.00
#
_symmetry.space_group_name_H-M   'P 1'
#
loop_
_entity.id
_entity.type
_entity.pdbx_description
1 polymer ?
#
loop_
_entity_poly.entity_id
_entity_poly.type
_entity_poly.pdbx_seq_one_letter_code
_entity_poly.pdbx_strand_id
1 'polypeptide(L)'
;MTESQFRLVRRGYEPAEVDQRVHQLRSTVEQLQTDLARAREDNARQSVEITKQRQQAGDLTGRIEMLEQALAEARAEQDHGVPLSYADLGERIGQMLTLAQQEADHLRENASTEYERLTAEAQQLAADTALNSEREAAETILRAQAVAARTIKDAKQQADQLREEAEAEATARREEAEALYEGQRARAAQAAADFERALAERRTAAMNELNETLAKKTQEIDLATQELVEARGEAERVTTESRAQADQIVRDAQAEASTLLSEAKRRAEGIRQNSERELAAATARRDSITAQLANVRQMLATLGSPQSAFTDPFNPRSAQAWTSETDGESAVQSAGAKAEEAIDAPVAEQLDAEMEALDQTQSTTP
;
A
#
# COMPACT_ATOMS: atom_id res chain seq x y z
N MET A 1 -43.33 60.74 -5.25
CA MET A 1 -43.33 59.44 -5.94
C MET A 1 -41.94 59.24 -6.51
N THR A 2 -41.16 58.36 -5.89
CA THR A 2 -39.83 57.98 -6.39
C THR A 2 -40.04 56.90 -7.45
N GLU A 3 -39.81 57.22 -8.72
CA GLU A 3 -39.85 56.24 -9.80
C GLU A 3 -38.72 55.25 -9.60
N SER A 4 -39.06 54.02 -9.19
CA SER A 4 -38.11 52.92 -9.05
C SER A 4 -37.77 52.41 -10.45
N GLN A 5 -36.63 52.81 -11.00
CA GLN A 5 -36.15 52.29 -12.27
C GLN A 5 -35.71 50.83 -12.09
N PHE A 6 -36.35 49.92 -12.82
CA PHE A 6 -35.98 48.50 -12.88
C PHE A 6 -34.62 48.33 -13.58
N ARG A 7 -33.79 47.39 -13.11
CA ARG A 7 -32.50 47.11 -13.74
C ARG A 7 -32.68 46.47 -15.13
N LEU A 8 -31.96 47.01 -16.13
CA LEU A 8 -31.95 46.48 -17.50
C LEU A 8 -30.85 45.42 -17.66
N VAL A 9 -31.24 44.20 -18.04
CA VAL A 9 -30.35 43.10 -18.44
C VAL A 9 -30.41 42.98 -19.98
N ARG A 10 -29.41 42.34 -20.61
CA ARG A 10 -29.22 42.23 -22.09
C ARG A 10 -30.45 41.77 -22.91
N ARG A 11 -31.54 41.31 -22.28
CA ARG A 11 -32.83 40.95 -22.90
C ARG A 11 -34.07 41.51 -22.17
N GLY A 12 -33.98 42.65 -21.48
CA GLY A 12 -35.13 43.33 -20.86
C GLY A 12 -34.95 43.61 -19.36
N TYR A 13 -36.04 43.83 -18.65
CA TYR A 13 -36.05 44.06 -17.20
C TYR A 13 -35.76 42.78 -16.42
N GLU A 14 -35.14 42.90 -15.24
CA GLU A 14 -34.89 41.79 -14.33
C GLU A 14 -36.22 41.22 -13.77
N PRO A 15 -36.59 39.96 -14.07
CA PRO A 15 -37.88 39.41 -13.67
C PRO A 15 -38.12 39.41 -12.16
N ALA A 16 -37.08 39.16 -11.37
CA ALA A 16 -37.17 39.12 -9.91
C ALA A 16 -37.54 40.48 -9.28
N GLU A 17 -36.98 41.59 -9.79
CA GLU A 17 -37.32 42.93 -9.30
C GLU A 17 -38.76 43.32 -9.68
N VAL A 18 -39.20 42.93 -10.89
CA VAL A 18 -40.57 43.18 -11.36
C VAL A 18 -41.57 42.36 -10.54
N ASP A 19 -41.30 41.08 -10.30
CA ASP A 19 -42.18 40.21 -9.49
C ASP A 19 -42.27 40.70 -8.05
N GLN A 20 -41.16 41.14 -7.45
CA GLN A 20 -41.16 41.75 -6.13
C GLN A 20 -41.99 43.04 -6.10
N ARG A 21 -41.87 43.89 -7.12
CA ARG A 21 -42.63 45.14 -7.21
C ARG A 21 -44.12 44.89 -7.44
N VAL A 22 -44.46 43.91 -8.27
CA VAL A 22 -45.85 43.47 -8.49
C VAL A 22 -46.44 42.90 -7.21
N HIS A 23 -45.68 42.09 -6.46
CA HIS A 23 -46.11 41.56 -5.17
C HIS A 23 -46.35 42.69 -4.15
N GLN A 24 -45.44 43.66 -4.08
CA GLN A 24 -45.60 44.84 -3.21
C GLN A 24 -46.81 45.70 -3.62
N LEU A 25 -47.05 45.91 -4.91
CA LEU A 25 -48.22 46.64 -5.37
C LEU A 25 -49.52 45.88 -5.04
N ARG A 26 -49.55 44.55 -5.24
CA ARG A 26 -50.69 43.72 -4.85
C ARG A 26 -50.96 43.79 -3.35
N SER A 27 -49.94 43.67 -2.51
CA SER A 27 -50.12 43.79 -1.06
C SER A 27 -50.62 45.18 -0.65
N THR A 28 -50.15 46.25 -1.29
CA THR A 28 -50.67 47.61 -1.01
C THR A 28 -52.12 47.79 -1.46
N VAL A 29 -52.52 47.18 -2.59
CA VAL A 29 -53.90 47.22 -3.06
C VAL A 29 -54.81 46.44 -2.11
N GLU A 30 -54.39 45.26 -1.66
CA GLU A 30 -55.13 44.47 -0.67
C GLU A 30 -55.29 45.24 0.66
N GLN A 31 -54.21 45.86 1.15
CA GLN A 31 -54.27 46.73 2.33
C GLN A 31 -55.26 47.88 2.17
N LEU A 32 -55.17 48.64 1.08
CA LEU A 32 -56.09 49.75 0.80
C LEU A 32 -57.54 49.29 0.66
N GLN A 33 -57.78 48.10 0.09
CA GLN A 33 -59.12 47.52 0.01
C GLN A 33 -59.67 47.17 1.39
N THR A 34 -58.85 46.61 2.28
CA THR A 34 -59.27 46.31 3.66
C THR A 34 -59.56 47.58 4.46
N ASP A 35 -58.76 48.63 4.30
CA ASP A 35 -58.97 49.90 4.98
C ASP A 35 -60.23 50.62 4.48
N LEU A 36 -60.49 50.57 3.17
CA LEU A 36 -61.71 51.12 2.59
C LEU A 36 -62.96 50.35 3.04
N ALA A 37 -62.87 49.03 3.20
CA ALA A 37 -63.96 48.23 3.75
C ALA A 37 -64.27 48.62 5.21
N ARG A 38 -63.23 48.77 6.05
CA ARG A 38 -63.38 49.23 7.44
C ARG A 38 -63.99 50.62 7.51
N ALA A 39 -63.49 51.57 6.72
CA ALA A 39 -64.01 52.92 6.69
C ALA A 39 -65.50 52.97 6.28
N ARG A 40 -65.93 52.10 5.37
CA ARG A 40 -67.35 51.97 4.98
C ARG A 40 -68.21 51.41 6.12
N GLU A 41 -67.72 50.41 6.84
CA GLU A 41 -68.43 49.85 8.00
C GLU A 41 -68.60 50.87 9.12
N ASP A 42 -67.54 51.63 9.43
CA ASP A 42 -67.58 52.68 10.44
C ASP A 42 -68.56 53.79 10.07
N ASN A 43 -68.58 54.20 8.80
CA ASN A 43 -69.54 55.21 8.33
C ASN A 43 -70.99 54.72 8.41
N ALA A 44 -71.23 53.45 8.10
CA ALA A 44 -72.55 52.83 8.24
C ALA A 44 -73.00 52.82 9.71
N ARG A 45 -72.12 52.46 10.65
CA ARG A 45 -72.40 52.49 12.10
C ARG A 45 -72.76 53.90 12.57
N GLN A 46 -71.97 54.91 12.19
CA GLN A 46 -72.22 56.31 12.53
C GLN A 46 -73.58 56.81 11.99
N SER A 47 -73.97 56.38 10.78
CA SER A 47 -75.27 56.79 10.20
C SER A 47 -76.47 56.25 11.00
N VAL A 48 -76.36 55.04 11.54
CA VAL A 48 -77.39 54.43 12.40
C VAL A 48 -77.47 55.16 13.73
N GLU A 49 -76.33 55.49 14.34
CA GLU A 49 -76.28 56.25 15.60
C GLU A 49 -76.90 57.64 15.47
N ILE A 50 -76.59 58.38 14.39
CA ILE A 50 -77.18 59.70 14.13
C ILE A 50 -78.70 59.59 13.99
N THR A 51 -79.19 58.54 13.32
CA THR A 51 -80.63 58.32 13.15
C THR A 51 -81.32 58.03 14.49
N LYS A 52 -80.71 57.20 15.35
CA LYS A 52 -81.20 56.90 16.69
C LYS A 52 -81.27 58.16 17.57
N GLN A 53 -80.22 58.99 17.54
CA GLN A 53 -80.18 60.24 18.31
C GLN A 53 -81.26 61.23 17.87
N ARG A 54 -81.52 61.33 16.55
CA ARG A 54 -82.61 62.18 16.03
C ARG A 54 -83.99 61.71 16.50
N GLN A 55 -84.22 60.40 16.55
CA GLN A 55 -85.49 59.87 17.05
C GLN A 55 -85.68 60.18 18.54
N GLN A 56 -84.65 59.99 19.36
CA GLN A 56 -84.69 60.32 20.79
C GLN A 56 -84.96 61.81 21.04
N ALA A 57 -84.36 62.70 20.23
CA ALA A 57 -84.64 64.13 20.32
C ALA A 57 -86.11 64.45 20.01
N GLY A 58 -86.70 63.82 18.99
CA GLY A 58 -88.11 63.98 18.65
C GLY A 58 -89.06 63.51 19.76
N ASP A 59 -88.78 62.33 20.36
CA ASP A 59 -89.59 61.78 21.45
C ASP A 59 -89.56 62.69 22.69
N LEU A 60 -88.39 63.25 23.02
CA LEU A 60 -88.23 64.19 24.13
C LEU A 60 -88.99 65.50 23.89
N THR A 61 -88.93 66.05 22.68
CA THR A 61 -89.70 67.25 22.32
C THR A 61 -91.20 67.02 22.47
N GLY A 62 -91.73 65.89 21.99
CA GLY A 62 -93.16 65.58 22.16
C GLY A 62 -93.59 65.42 23.62
N ARG A 63 -92.71 64.90 24.48
CA ARG A 63 -93.00 64.77 25.91
C ARG A 63 -93.01 66.11 26.65
N ILE A 64 -92.17 67.05 26.23
CA ILE A 64 -92.17 68.42 26.78
C ILE A 64 -93.50 69.10 26.44
N GLU A 65 -93.95 69.02 25.20
CA GLU A 65 -95.23 69.62 24.77
C GLU A 65 -96.43 69.06 25.55
N MET A 66 -96.49 67.75 25.79
CA MET A 66 -97.55 67.15 26.61
C MET A 66 -97.52 67.62 28.07
N LEU A 67 -96.33 67.74 28.66
CA LEU A 67 -96.19 68.18 30.05
C LEU A 67 -96.60 69.65 30.20
N GLU A 68 -96.28 70.50 29.23
CA GLU A 68 -96.70 71.91 29.23
C GLU A 68 -98.22 72.05 29.16
N GLN A 69 -98.91 71.21 28.38
CA GLN A 69 -100.37 71.19 28.30
C GLN A 69 -101.02 70.75 29.62
N ALA A 70 -100.56 69.65 30.23
CA ALA A 70 -101.09 69.16 31.50
C ALA A 70 -100.91 70.17 32.65
N LEU A 71 -99.81 70.92 32.64
CA LEU A 71 -99.54 71.96 33.64
C LEU A 71 -100.47 73.17 33.47
N ALA A 72 -100.88 73.48 32.24
CA ALA A 72 -101.87 74.52 31.99
C ALA A 72 -103.27 74.11 32.50
N GLU A 73 -103.66 72.85 32.30
CA GLU A 73 -104.94 72.31 32.78
C GLU A 73 -105.03 72.28 34.32
N ALA A 74 -104.00 71.77 34.99
CA ALA A 74 -103.98 71.69 36.46
C ALA A 74 -104.01 73.06 37.16
N ARG A 75 -103.49 74.11 36.51
CA ARG A 75 -103.57 75.50 37.01
C ARG A 75 -104.99 76.06 36.93
N ALA A 76 -105.77 75.67 35.93
CA ALA A 76 -107.14 76.14 35.76
C ALA A 76 -108.10 75.56 36.83
N GLU A 77 -107.86 74.33 37.28
CA GLU A 77 -108.71 73.66 38.28
C GLU A 77 -108.52 74.16 39.72
N GLN A 78 -107.35 74.72 40.04
CA GLN A 78 -107.06 75.24 41.39
C GLN A 78 -107.81 76.54 41.73
N ASP A 79 -108.27 77.30 40.74
CA ASP A 79 -108.94 78.59 40.94
C ASP A 79 -110.41 78.47 41.41
N HIS A 80 -110.97 77.26 41.50
CA HIS A 80 -112.36 77.01 41.93
C HIS A 80 -112.44 76.50 43.38
N GLY A 81 -112.12 77.34 44.37
CA GLY A 81 -112.06 76.97 45.80
C GLY A 81 -113.36 77.20 46.60
N VAL A 82 -113.84 76.16 47.30
CA VAL A 82 -114.84 76.21 48.40
C VAL A 82 -114.15 75.85 49.73
N PRO A 83 -114.41 76.53 50.87
CA PRO A 83 -113.74 76.24 52.15
C PRO A 83 -114.32 75.00 52.85
N LEU A 84 -113.45 74.07 53.26
CA LEU A 84 -113.81 72.77 53.86
C LEU A 84 -114.15 72.84 55.36
N SER A 85 -115.08 71.99 55.85
CA SER A 85 -115.38 71.82 57.29
C SER A 85 -114.58 70.67 57.94
N TYR A 86 -114.56 70.60 59.28
CA TYR A 86 -113.85 69.55 60.04
C TYR A 86 -114.43 68.13 59.86
N ALA A 87 -115.72 68.00 59.52
CA ALA A 87 -116.32 66.69 59.22
C ALA A 87 -115.84 66.17 57.85
N ASP A 88 -115.78 67.05 56.86
CA ASP A 88 -115.24 66.76 55.52
C ASP A 88 -113.75 66.42 55.59
N LEU A 89 -113.02 67.06 56.52
CA LEU A 89 -111.62 66.75 56.78
C LEU A 89 -111.43 65.34 57.36
N GLY A 90 -112.29 64.91 58.29
CA GLY A 90 -112.24 63.55 58.86
C GLY A 90 -112.53 62.46 57.83
N GLU A 91 -113.54 62.67 56.98
CA GLU A 91 -113.86 61.77 55.86
C GLU A 91 -112.72 61.73 54.84
N ARG A 92 -112.16 62.88 54.49
CA ARG A 92 -111.01 63.00 53.59
C ARG A 92 -109.74 62.35 54.16
N ILE A 93 -109.49 62.43 55.48
CA ILE A 93 -108.36 61.75 56.14
C ILE A 93 -108.56 60.23 56.11
N GLY A 94 -109.78 59.73 56.37
CA GLY A 94 -110.10 58.30 56.26
C GLY A 94 -109.92 57.77 54.82
N GLN A 95 -110.38 58.53 53.83
CA GLN A 95 -110.14 58.24 52.41
C GLN A 95 -108.65 58.27 52.08
N MET A 96 -107.89 59.28 52.54
CA MET A 96 -106.43 59.36 52.34
C MET A 96 -105.69 58.18 52.97
N LEU A 97 -106.07 57.74 54.18
CA LEU A 97 -105.45 56.58 54.82
C LEU A 97 -105.78 55.28 54.07
N THR A 98 -107.00 55.15 53.55
CA THR A 98 -107.40 53.98 52.75
C THR A 98 -106.67 53.95 51.42
N LEU A 99 -106.56 55.10 50.72
CA LEU A 99 -105.77 55.27 49.50
C LEU A 99 -104.29 55.02 49.75
N ALA A 100 -103.73 55.53 50.85
CA ALA A 100 -102.34 55.28 51.21
C ALA A 100 -102.08 53.79 51.52
N GLN A 101 -103.03 53.10 52.16
CA GLN A 101 -102.94 51.66 52.39
C GLN A 101 -102.98 50.88 51.07
N GLN A 102 -103.92 51.23 50.17
CA GLN A 102 -104.02 50.65 48.83
C GLN A 102 -102.75 50.90 48.01
N GLU A 103 -102.21 52.11 48.05
CA GLU A 103 -100.96 52.46 47.36
C GLU A 103 -99.77 51.69 47.94
N ALA A 104 -99.68 51.52 49.26
CA ALA A 104 -98.65 50.71 49.90
C ALA A 104 -98.76 49.23 49.54
N ASP A 105 -99.98 48.71 49.38
CA ASP A 105 -100.20 47.32 48.95
C ASP A 105 -99.84 47.14 47.48
N HIS A 106 -100.23 48.09 46.61
CA HIS A 106 -99.86 48.11 45.20
C HIS A 106 -98.34 48.26 44.99
N LEU A 107 -97.65 49.10 45.78
CA LEU A 107 -96.20 49.21 45.76
C LEU A 107 -95.52 47.90 46.17
N ARG A 108 -96.05 47.20 47.17
CA ARG A 108 -95.53 45.90 47.60
C ARG A 108 -95.72 44.82 46.55
N GLU A 109 -96.89 44.76 45.92
CA GLU A 109 -97.19 43.84 44.81
C GLU A 109 -96.27 44.10 43.61
N ASN A 110 -96.15 45.35 43.18
CA ASN A 110 -95.24 45.75 42.10
C ASN A 110 -93.77 45.44 42.43
N ALA A 111 -93.32 45.75 43.64
CA ALA A 111 -91.96 45.43 44.07
C ALA A 111 -91.70 43.92 44.08
N SER A 112 -92.68 43.11 44.52
CA SER A 112 -92.55 41.64 44.50
C SER A 112 -92.49 41.09 43.07
N THR A 113 -93.33 41.60 42.17
CA THR A 113 -93.38 41.20 40.77
C THR A 113 -92.08 41.57 40.04
N GLU A 114 -91.57 42.78 40.25
CA GLU A 114 -90.29 43.23 39.68
C GLU A 114 -89.11 42.44 40.25
N TYR A 115 -89.11 42.11 41.54
CA TYR A 115 -88.09 41.28 42.15
C TYR A 115 -88.08 39.86 41.55
N GLU A 116 -89.24 39.24 41.39
CA GLU A 116 -89.38 37.93 40.75
C GLU A 116 -88.91 37.98 39.29
N ARG A 117 -89.29 39.02 38.54
CA ARG A 117 -88.86 39.24 37.16
C ARG A 117 -87.34 39.37 37.05
N LEU A 118 -86.73 40.25 37.86
CA LEU A 118 -85.27 40.45 37.88
C LEU A 118 -84.53 39.18 38.30
N THR A 119 -85.07 38.44 39.26
CA THR A 119 -84.47 37.17 39.70
C THR A 119 -84.52 36.13 38.59
N ALA A 120 -85.65 36.01 37.88
CA ALA A 120 -85.78 35.10 36.73
C ALA A 120 -84.83 35.49 35.59
N GLU A 121 -84.75 36.78 35.25
CA GLU A 121 -83.82 37.29 34.22
C GLU A 121 -82.35 37.03 34.61
N ALA A 122 -81.98 37.28 35.87
CA ALA A 122 -80.63 37.02 36.36
C ALA A 122 -80.28 35.52 36.32
N GLN A 123 -81.22 34.65 36.69
CA GLN A 123 -81.03 33.19 36.61
C GLN A 123 -80.89 32.70 35.17
N GLN A 124 -81.68 33.23 34.23
CA GLN A 124 -81.57 32.91 32.81
C GLN A 124 -80.21 33.35 32.25
N LEU A 125 -79.80 34.59 32.52
CA LEU A 125 -78.51 35.10 32.08
C LEU A 125 -77.34 34.27 32.67
N ALA A 126 -77.42 33.89 33.95
CA ALA A 126 -76.44 33.02 34.58
C ALA A 126 -76.39 31.62 33.92
N ALA A 127 -77.54 31.04 33.57
CA ALA A 127 -77.61 29.76 32.88
C ALA A 127 -77.04 29.85 31.46
N ASP A 128 -77.39 30.88 30.70
CA ASP A 128 -76.91 31.08 29.33
C ASP A 128 -75.39 31.32 29.30
N THR A 129 -74.89 32.14 30.22
CA THR A 129 -73.44 32.39 30.35
C THR A 129 -72.68 31.13 30.75
N ALA A 130 -73.21 30.32 31.67
CA ALA A 130 -72.62 29.03 32.02
C ALA A 130 -72.57 28.08 30.82
N LEU A 131 -73.68 27.91 30.09
CA LEU A 131 -73.76 27.06 28.91
C LEU A 131 -72.81 27.50 27.79
N ASN A 132 -72.71 28.81 27.53
CA ASN A 132 -71.80 29.35 26.53
C ASN A 132 -70.34 29.13 26.94
N SER A 133 -70.00 29.35 28.21
CA SER A 133 -68.65 29.10 28.73
C SER A 133 -68.26 27.63 28.62
N GLU A 134 -69.17 26.71 28.94
CA GLU A 134 -68.95 25.27 28.81
C GLU A 134 -68.73 24.86 27.35
N ARG A 135 -69.49 25.43 26.41
CA ARG A 135 -69.30 25.19 24.97
C ARG A 135 -67.95 25.70 24.48
N GLU A 136 -67.57 26.91 24.84
CA GLU A 136 -66.28 27.50 24.47
C GLU A 136 -65.10 26.72 25.05
N ALA A 137 -65.22 26.27 26.30
CA ALA A 137 -64.22 25.41 26.93
C ALA A 137 -64.09 24.07 26.20
N ALA A 138 -65.21 23.43 25.86
CA ALA A 138 -65.22 22.18 25.09
C ALA A 138 -64.61 22.35 23.69
N GLU A 139 -64.95 23.42 22.97
CA GLU A 139 -64.34 23.73 21.68
C GLU A 139 -62.84 23.97 21.79
N THR A 140 -62.40 24.70 22.82
CA THR A 140 -60.98 24.98 23.04
C THR A 140 -60.20 23.70 23.33
N ILE A 141 -60.76 22.80 24.15
CA ILE A 141 -60.17 21.50 24.44
C ILE A 141 -60.08 20.66 23.15
N LEU A 142 -61.15 20.59 22.36
CA LEU A 142 -61.15 19.84 21.10
C LEU A 142 -60.14 20.38 20.10
N ARG A 143 -60.04 21.72 19.95
CA ARG A 143 -59.02 22.35 19.10
C ARG A 143 -57.61 22.05 19.60
N ALA A 144 -57.36 22.16 20.90
CA ALA A 144 -56.05 21.85 21.48
C ALA A 144 -55.67 20.38 21.28
N GLN A 145 -56.61 19.44 21.45
CA GLN A 145 -56.40 18.02 21.20
C GLN A 145 -56.10 17.74 19.72
N ALA A 146 -56.81 18.39 18.80
CA ALA A 146 -56.57 18.24 17.36
C ALA A 146 -55.18 18.75 16.95
N VAL A 147 -54.76 19.90 17.49
CA VAL A 147 -53.41 20.44 17.27
C VAL A 147 -52.36 19.51 17.84
N ALA A 148 -52.54 19.03 19.08
CA ALA A 148 -51.60 18.09 19.71
C ALA A 148 -51.49 16.77 18.94
N ALA A 149 -52.61 16.22 18.45
CA ALA A 149 -52.59 15.01 17.64
C ALA A 149 -51.85 15.22 16.31
N ARG A 150 -52.05 16.39 15.68
CA ARG A 150 -51.35 16.75 14.45
C ARG A 150 -49.85 16.93 14.67
N THR A 151 -49.43 17.65 15.71
CA THR A 151 -48.00 17.85 16.00
C THR A 151 -47.30 16.54 16.32
N ILE A 152 -47.94 15.63 17.06
CA ILE A 152 -47.39 14.29 17.32
C ILE A 152 -47.26 13.49 16.02
N LYS A 153 -48.25 13.56 15.12
CA LYS A 153 -48.20 12.88 13.83
C LYS A 153 -47.07 13.43 12.95
N ASP A 154 -46.96 14.74 12.84
CA ASP A 154 -45.94 15.41 12.02
C ASP A 154 -44.54 15.10 12.57
N ALA A 155 -44.36 15.13 13.90
CA ALA A 155 -43.10 14.75 14.55
C ALA A 155 -42.73 13.27 14.32
N LYS A 156 -43.71 12.35 14.33
CA LYS A 156 -43.46 10.94 14.00
C LYS A 156 -43.05 10.76 12.54
N GLN A 157 -43.74 11.42 11.62
CA GLN A 157 -43.39 11.35 10.19
C GLN A 157 -41.98 11.89 9.92
N GLN A 158 -41.59 12.99 10.57
CA GLN A 158 -40.23 13.51 10.47
C GLN A 158 -39.19 12.55 11.07
N ALA A 159 -39.50 11.92 12.21
CA ALA A 159 -38.62 10.93 12.81
C ALA A 159 -38.44 9.69 11.92
N ASP A 160 -39.53 9.21 11.31
CA ASP A 160 -39.48 8.07 10.40
C ASP A 160 -38.68 8.41 9.12
N GLN A 161 -38.88 9.60 8.54
CA GLN A 161 -38.07 10.09 7.41
C GLN A 161 -36.58 10.17 7.75
N LEU A 162 -36.24 10.76 8.90
CA LEU A 162 -34.84 10.85 9.34
C LEU A 162 -34.21 9.46 9.54
N ARG A 163 -34.99 8.49 10.03
CA ARG A 163 -34.54 7.11 10.19
C ARG A 163 -34.31 6.44 8.83
N GLU A 164 -35.24 6.57 7.89
CA GLU A 164 -35.10 6.03 6.54
C GLU A 164 -33.89 6.63 5.81
N GLU A 165 -33.68 7.95 5.93
CA GLU A 165 -32.50 8.64 5.37
C GLU A 165 -31.20 8.13 5.99
N ALA A 166 -31.15 8.00 7.32
CA ALA A 166 -29.97 7.49 8.02
C ALA A 166 -29.69 6.02 7.68
N GLU A 167 -30.72 5.19 7.55
CA GLU A 167 -30.59 3.79 7.13
C GLU A 167 -30.09 3.71 5.68
N ALA A 168 -30.62 4.52 4.77
CA ALA A 168 -30.17 4.59 3.39
C ALA A 168 -28.70 5.04 3.27
N GLU A 169 -28.30 6.10 3.99
CA GLU A 169 -26.90 6.54 4.02
C GLU A 169 -25.99 5.46 4.61
N ALA A 170 -26.40 4.82 5.71
CA ALA A 170 -25.62 3.74 6.32
C ALA A 170 -25.44 2.55 5.36
N THR A 171 -26.47 2.18 4.59
CA THR A 171 -26.35 1.15 3.56
C THR A 171 -25.42 1.57 2.43
N ALA A 172 -25.56 2.78 1.90
CA ALA A 172 -24.69 3.28 0.84
C ALA A 172 -23.21 3.31 1.26
N ARG A 173 -22.92 3.77 2.49
CA ARG A 173 -21.56 3.77 3.05
C ARG A 173 -20.98 2.37 3.21
N ARG A 174 -21.81 1.38 3.58
CA ARG A 174 -21.37 -0.02 3.67
C ARG A 174 -21.07 -0.59 2.29
N GLU A 175 -21.94 -0.37 1.32
CA GLU A 175 -21.73 -0.82 -0.06
C GLU A 175 -20.48 -0.18 -0.68
N GLU A 176 -20.25 1.12 -0.46
CA GLU A 176 -19.02 1.80 -0.88
C GLU A 176 -17.77 1.19 -0.23
N ALA A 177 -17.81 0.93 1.08
CA ALA A 177 -16.71 0.32 1.81
C ALA A 177 -16.43 -1.12 1.33
N GLU A 178 -17.48 -1.90 1.10
CA GLU A 178 -17.38 -3.26 0.55
C GLU A 178 -16.79 -3.23 -0.86
N ALA A 179 -17.28 -2.35 -1.74
CA ALA A 179 -16.73 -2.20 -3.09
C ALA A 179 -15.25 -1.80 -3.08
N LEU A 180 -14.83 -0.90 -2.18
CA LEU A 180 -13.43 -0.54 -2.00
C LEU A 180 -12.60 -1.72 -1.50
N TYR A 181 -13.10 -2.48 -0.52
CA TYR A 181 -12.42 -3.65 0.02
C TYR A 181 -12.28 -4.76 -1.02
N GLU A 182 -13.35 -5.08 -1.75
CA GLU A 182 -13.32 -6.04 -2.85
C GLU A 182 -12.38 -5.60 -3.96
N GLY A 183 -12.39 -4.31 -4.31
CA GLY A 183 -11.46 -3.73 -5.27
C GLY A 183 -10.00 -3.86 -4.83
N GLN A 184 -9.70 -3.59 -3.55
CA GLN A 184 -8.34 -3.78 -3.00
C GLN A 184 -7.94 -5.26 -2.98
N ARG A 185 -8.85 -6.15 -2.57
CA ARG A 185 -8.62 -7.59 -2.56
C ARG A 185 -8.35 -8.14 -3.96
N ALA A 186 -9.12 -7.70 -4.96
CA ALA A 186 -8.91 -8.09 -6.35
C ALA A 186 -7.57 -7.60 -6.89
N ARG A 187 -7.19 -6.34 -6.61
CA ARG A 187 -5.87 -5.80 -6.99
C ARG A 187 -4.73 -6.54 -6.31
N ALA A 188 -4.86 -6.87 -5.03
CA ALA A 188 -3.86 -7.65 -4.30
C ALA A 188 -3.71 -9.07 -4.86
N ALA A 189 -4.82 -9.73 -5.18
CA ALA A 189 -4.81 -11.04 -5.82
C ALA A 189 -4.17 -11.00 -7.22
N GLN A 190 -4.46 -9.98 -8.01
CA GLN A 190 -3.83 -9.78 -9.32
C GLN A 190 -2.32 -9.53 -9.18
N ALA A 191 -1.90 -8.65 -8.27
CA ALA A 191 -0.48 -8.39 -8.03
C ALA A 191 0.26 -9.64 -7.54
N ALA A 192 -0.37 -10.48 -6.72
CA ALA A 192 0.20 -11.76 -6.31
C ALA A 192 0.36 -12.73 -7.49
N ALA A 193 -0.65 -12.85 -8.36
CA ALA A 193 -0.58 -13.68 -9.56
C ALA A 193 0.50 -13.20 -10.54
N ASP A 194 0.61 -11.88 -10.74
CA ASP A 194 1.64 -11.27 -11.58
C ASP A 194 3.04 -11.52 -11.00
N PHE A 195 3.19 -11.45 -9.67
CA PHE A 195 4.45 -11.76 -8.99
C PHE A 195 4.83 -13.24 -9.12
N GLU A 196 3.89 -14.17 -8.91
CA GLU A 196 4.11 -15.60 -9.10
C GLU A 196 4.53 -15.93 -10.54
N ARG A 197 3.89 -15.28 -11.52
CA ARG A 197 4.24 -15.40 -12.93
C ARG A 197 5.66 -14.91 -13.19
N ALA A 198 6.00 -13.70 -12.72
CA ALA A 198 7.34 -13.14 -12.90
C ALA A 198 8.42 -14.02 -12.24
N LEU A 199 8.13 -14.60 -11.07
CA LEU A 199 9.03 -15.53 -10.39
C LEU A 199 9.19 -16.83 -11.18
N ALA A 200 8.12 -17.39 -11.73
CA ALA A 200 8.17 -18.59 -12.56
C ALA A 200 8.96 -18.36 -13.87
N GLU A 201 8.76 -17.21 -14.51
CA GLU A 201 9.51 -16.79 -15.70
C GLU A 201 11.00 -16.64 -15.37
N ARG A 202 11.35 -15.96 -14.27
CA ARG A 202 12.75 -15.82 -13.80
C ARG A 202 13.38 -17.16 -13.44
N ARG A 203 12.63 -18.05 -12.77
CA ARG A 203 13.10 -19.41 -12.45
C ARG A 203 13.39 -20.21 -13.72
N THR A 204 12.50 -20.12 -14.70
CA THR A 204 12.66 -20.82 -15.99
C THR A 204 13.87 -20.28 -16.75
N ALA A 205 14.04 -18.95 -16.81
CA ALA A 205 15.20 -18.31 -17.42
C ALA A 205 16.52 -18.74 -16.74
N ALA A 206 16.58 -18.70 -15.40
CA ALA A 206 17.75 -19.12 -14.65
C ALA A 206 18.08 -20.61 -14.84
N MET A 207 17.06 -21.49 -14.91
CA MET A 207 17.26 -22.91 -15.19
C MET A 207 17.77 -23.14 -16.61
N ASN A 208 17.27 -22.39 -17.59
CA ASN A 208 17.77 -22.47 -18.96
C ASN A 208 19.23 -22.01 -19.06
N GLU A 209 19.59 -20.89 -18.44
CA GLU A 209 20.97 -20.39 -18.39
C GLU A 209 21.92 -21.38 -17.69
N LEU A 210 21.48 -21.97 -16.58
CA LEU A 210 22.23 -23.02 -15.90
C LEU A 210 22.44 -24.24 -16.80
N ASN A 211 21.38 -24.71 -17.46
CA ASN A 211 21.46 -25.85 -18.37
C ASN A 211 22.39 -25.57 -19.57
N GLU A 212 22.32 -24.36 -20.15
CA GLU A 212 23.24 -23.95 -21.21
C GLU A 212 24.70 -23.94 -20.72
N THR A 213 24.94 -23.43 -19.52
CA THR A 213 26.28 -23.41 -18.91
C THR A 213 26.78 -24.83 -18.63
N LEU A 214 25.95 -25.70 -18.09
CA LEU A 214 26.27 -27.10 -17.86
C LEU A 214 26.55 -27.85 -19.17
N ALA A 215 25.78 -27.60 -20.23
CA ALA A 215 26.00 -28.18 -21.54
C ALA A 215 27.36 -27.75 -22.11
N LYS A 216 27.70 -26.46 -22.05
CA LYS A 216 29.01 -25.94 -22.46
C LYS A 216 30.15 -26.56 -21.65
N LYS A 217 30.01 -26.63 -20.33
CA LYS A 217 31.04 -27.22 -19.45
C LYS A 217 31.21 -28.71 -19.68
N THR A 218 30.12 -29.43 -19.92
CA THR A 218 30.18 -30.86 -20.29
C THR A 218 30.92 -31.04 -21.61
N GLN A 219 30.62 -30.22 -22.62
CA GLN A 219 31.34 -30.24 -23.89
C GLN A 219 32.84 -29.91 -23.75
N GLU A 220 33.21 -28.91 -22.94
CA GLU A 220 34.60 -28.58 -22.64
C GLU A 220 35.32 -29.77 -21.98
N ILE A 221 34.68 -30.45 -21.02
CA ILE A 221 35.23 -31.65 -20.38
C ILE A 221 35.37 -32.78 -21.40
N ASP A 222 34.37 -33.04 -22.24
CA ASP A 222 34.43 -34.08 -23.26
C ASP A 222 35.58 -33.86 -24.23
N LEU A 223 35.76 -32.63 -24.72
CA LEU A 223 36.90 -32.26 -25.58
C LEU A 223 38.24 -32.45 -24.86
N ALA A 224 38.38 -31.96 -23.63
CA ALA A 224 39.60 -32.15 -22.85
C ALA A 224 39.90 -33.64 -22.58
N THR A 225 38.87 -34.45 -22.36
CA THR A 225 39.04 -35.90 -22.18
C THR A 225 39.48 -36.59 -23.47
N GLN A 226 38.96 -36.18 -24.64
CA GLN A 226 39.38 -36.68 -25.94
C GLN A 226 40.85 -36.32 -26.21
N GLU A 227 41.23 -35.05 -26.01
CA GLU A 227 42.62 -34.60 -26.15
C GLU A 227 43.57 -35.38 -25.21
N LEU A 228 43.15 -35.65 -23.97
CA LEU A 228 43.93 -36.47 -23.04
C LEU A 228 44.09 -37.92 -23.50
N VAL A 229 43.04 -38.52 -24.09
CA VAL A 229 43.09 -39.88 -24.64
C VAL A 229 44.02 -39.92 -25.86
N GLU A 230 43.92 -38.96 -26.77
CA GLU A 230 44.79 -38.83 -27.94
C GLU A 230 46.25 -38.62 -27.53
N ALA A 231 46.52 -37.71 -26.61
CA ALA A 231 47.87 -37.45 -26.09
C ALA A 231 48.48 -38.68 -25.40
N ARG A 232 47.66 -39.44 -24.64
CA ARG A 232 48.09 -40.72 -24.05
C ARG A 232 48.39 -41.76 -25.11
N GLY A 233 47.54 -41.89 -26.13
CA GLY A 233 47.76 -42.81 -27.24
C GLY A 233 49.04 -42.49 -28.02
N GLU A 234 49.30 -41.21 -28.30
CA GLU A 234 50.54 -40.79 -28.96
C GLU A 234 51.77 -41.00 -28.07
N ALA A 235 51.69 -40.71 -26.77
CA ALA A 235 52.77 -41.00 -25.84
C ALA A 235 53.07 -42.51 -25.76
N GLU A 236 52.04 -43.36 -25.75
CA GLU A 236 52.20 -44.83 -25.81
C GLU A 236 52.83 -45.27 -27.14
N ARG A 237 52.43 -44.68 -28.27
CA ARG A 237 53.03 -44.94 -29.58
C ARG A 237 54.51 -44.55 -29.63
N VAL A 238 54.86 -43.34 -29.17
CA VAL A 238 56.24 -42.86 -29.13
C VAL A 238 57.09 -43.71 -28.20
N THR A 239 56.58 -44.10 -27.04
CA THR A 239 57.33 -44.94 -26.09
C THR A 239 57.53 -46.36 -26.60
N THR A 240 56.53 -46.97 -27.25
CA THR A 240 56.67 -48.30 -27.88
C THR A 240 57.62 -48.26 -29.08
N GLU A 241 57.53 -47.24 -29.93
CA GLU A 241 58.46 -47.02 -31.05
C GLU A 241 59.90 -46.82 -30.56
N SER A 242 60.10 -45.97 -29.55
CA SER A 242 61.42 -45.73 -28.94
C SER A 242 62.00 -46.99 -28.29
N ARG A 243 61.16 -47.79 -27.62
CA ARG A 243 61.58 -49.09 -27.06
C ARG A 243 61.98 -50.07 -28.17
N ALA A 244 61.17 -50.19 -29.23
CA ALA A 244 61.48 -51.07 -30.36
C ALA A 244 62.78 -50.65 -31.06
N GLN A 245 63.01 -49.35 -31.24
CA GLN A 245 64.26 -48.81 -31.77
C GLN A 245 65.45 -49.10 -30.84
N ALA A 246 65.30 -48.89 -29.53
CA ALA A 246 66.33 -49.24 -28.55
C ALA A 246 66.66 -50.74 -28.57
N ASP A 247 65.65 -51.62 -28.59
CA ASP A 247 65.81 -53.07 -28.70
C ASP A 247 66.47 -53.49 -30.02
N GLN A 248 66.20 -52.76 -31.11
CA GLN A 248 66.86 -52.95 -32.40
C GLN A 248 68.34 -52.57 -32.33
N ILE A 249 68.68 -51.39 -31.80
CA ILE A 249 70.07 -50.94 -31.61
C ILE A 249 70.84 -51.92 -30.72
N VAL A 250 70.23 -52.39 -29.63
CA VAL A 250 70.86 -53.40 -28.75
C VAL A 250 71.11 -54.71 -29.49
N ARG A 251 70.16 -55.19 -30.29
CA ARG A 251 70.33 -56.40 -31.11
C ARG A 251 71.41 -56.25 -32.18
N ASP A 252 71.44 -55.12 -32.88
CA ASP A 252 72.44 -54.83 -33.91
C ASP A 252 73.83 -54.72 -33.29
N ALA A 253 73.98 -53.99 -32.18
CA ALA A 253 75.25 -53.90 -31.44
C ALA A 253 75.73 -55.26 -30.91
N GLN A 254 74.81 -56.12 -30.43
CA GLN A 254 75.15 -57.49 -30.03
C GLN A 254 75.59 -58.35 -31.22
N ALA A 255 74.92 -58.23 -32.37
CA ALA A 255 75.28 -58.94 -33.59
C ALA A 255 76.66 -58.50 -34.12
N GLU A 256 76.92 -57.20 -34.17
CA GLU A 256 78.23 -56.62 -34.51
C GLU A 256 79.32 -57.08 -33.53
N ALA A 257 79.06 -57.00 -32.22
CA ALA A 257 79.99 -57.47 -31.20
C ALA A 257 80.28 -58.98 -31.35
N SER A 258 79.27 -59.81 -31.64
CA SER A 258 79.46 -61.24 -31.88
C SER A 258 80.30 -61.51 -33.14
N THR A 259 80.09 -60.72 -34.19
CA THR A 259 80.84 -60.79 -35.46
C THR A 259 82.29 -60.40 -35.21
N LEU A 260 82.54 -59.27 -34.55
CA LEU A 260 83.86 -58.77 -34.21
C LEU A 260 84.61 -59.75 -33.29
N LEU A 261 83.92 -60.36 -32.32
CA LEU A 261 84.49 -61.41 -31.48
C LEU A 261 84.85 -62.67 -32.30
N SER A 262 84.02 -63.07 -33.26
CA SER A 262 84.28 -64.22 -34.14
C SER A 262 85.46 -63.95 -35.07
N GLU A 263 85.58 -62.73 -35.62
CA GLU A 263 86.71 -62.29 -36.42
C GLU A 263 87.98 -62.23 -35.59
N ALA A 264 87.92 -61.66 -34.38
CA ALA A 264 89.04 -61.60 -33.46
C ALA A 264 89.51 -63.01 -33.08
N LYS A 265 88.60 -63.95 -32.80
CA LYS A 265 88.93 -65.37 -32.56
C LYS A 265 89.57 -66.03 -33.79
N ARG A 266 89.04 -65.79 -34.99
CA ARG A 266 89.63 -66.32 -36.24
C ARG A 266 91.01 -65.73 -36.51
N ARG A 267 91.21 -64.43 -36.29
CA ARG A 267 92.53 -63.77 -36.37
C ARG A 267 93.48 -64.33 -35.32
N ALA A 268 93.04 -64.48 -34.07
CA ALA A 268 93.84 -65.03 -32.97
C ALA A 268 94.25 -66.49 -33.25
N GLU A 269 93.33 -67.33 -33.73
CA GLU A 269 93.63 -68.70 -34.13
C GLU A 269 94.55 -68.75 -35.36
N GLY A 270 94.36 -67.85 -36.33
CA GLY A 270 95.27 -67.71 -37.48
C GLY A 270 96.68 -67.28 -37.06
N ILE A 271 96.81 -66.33 -36.14
CA ILE A 271 98.10 -65.95 -35.54
C ILE A 271 98.68 -67.14 -34.80
N ARG A 272 97.90 -67.85 -33.97
CA ARG A 272 98.36 -69.04 -33.23
C ARG A 272 98.88 -70.12 -34.17
N GLN A 273 98.15 -70.46 -35.23
CA GLN A 273 98.57 -71.46 -36.21
C GLN A 273 99.79 -71.01 -37.02
N ASN A 274 99.85 -69.73 -37.42
CA ASN A 274 101.02 -69.18 -38.10
C ASN A 274 102.25 -69.19 -37.17
N SER A 275 102.08 -68.79 -35.91
CA SER A 275 103.12 -68.86 -34.89
C SER A 275 103.52 -70.29 -34.57
N GLU A 276 102.59 -71.24 -34.45
CA GLU A 276 102.88 -72.67 -34.28
C GLU A 276 103.62 -73.24 -35.49
N ARG A 277 103.24 -72.85 -36.71
CA ARG A 277 103.93 -73.24 -37.95
C ARG A 277 105.32 -72.62 -38.04
N GLU A 278 105.48 -71.36 -37.67
CA GLU A 278 106.78 -70.69 -37.58
C GLU A 278 107.66 -71.31 -36.51
N LEU A 279 107.09 -71.67 -35.35
CA LEU A 279 107.78 -72.31 -34.25
C LEU A 279 108.16 -73.76 -34.62
N ALA A 280 107.30 -74.49 -35.33
CA ALA A 280 107.62 -75.80 -35.90
C ALA A 280 108.71 -75.69 -36.97
N ALA A 281 108.67 -74.67 -37.84
CA ALA A 281 109.73 -74.41 -38.81
C ALA A 281 111.04 -73.99 -38.13
N ALA A 282 110.99 -73.20 -37.06
CA ALA A 282 112.14 -72.81 -36.26
C ALA A 282 112.72 -74.01 -35.49
N THR A 283 111.89 -74.87 -34.92
CA THR A 283 112.31 -76.15 -34.31
C THR A 283 112.91 -77.07 -35.35
N ALA A 284 112.31 -77.19 -36.55
CA ALA A 284 112.89 -77.99 -37.64
C ALA A 284 114.24 -77.43 -38.12
N ARG A 285 114.40 -76.10 -38.20
CA ARG A 285 115.70 -75.45 -38.44
C ARG A 285 116.68 -75.72 -37.30
N ARG A 286 116.23 -75.65 -36.04
CA ARG A 286 117.05 -75.97 -34.87
C ARG A 286 117.51 -77.42 -34.91
N ASP A 287 116.60 -78.34 -35.21
CA ASP A 287 116.89 -79.77 -35.26
C ASP A 287 117.74 -80.11 -36.49
N SER A 288 117.58 -79.41 -37.62
CA SER A 288 118.50 -79.53 -38.76
C SER A 288 119.89 -78.99 -38.42
N ILE A 289 119.99 -77.86 -37.72
CA ILE A 289 121.26 -77.33 -37.21
C ILE A 289 121.86 -78.30 -36.20
N THR A 290 121.05 -78.92 -35.33
CA THR A 290 121.51 -79.90 -34.34
C THR A 290 121.97 -81.19 -35.02
N ALA A 291 121.28 -81.64 -36.07
CA ALA A 291 121.69 -82.76 -36.90
C ALA A 291 122.97 -82.43 -37.70
N GLN A 292 123.10 -81.21 -38.23
CA GLN A 292 124.33 -80.72 -38.87
C GLN A 292 125.48 -80.65 -37.88
N LEU A 293 125.26 -80.18 -36.64
CA LEU A 293 126.25 -80.18 -35.57
C LEU A 293 126.58 -81.59 -35.07
N ALA A 294 125.64 -82.53 -35.07
CA ALA A 294 125.88 -83.94 -34.77
C ALA A 294 126.71 -84.61 -35.88
N ASN A 295 126.44 -84.29 -37.15
CA ASN A 295 127.20 -84.77 -38.29
C ASN A 295 128.61 -84.16 -38.32
N VAL A 296 128.75 -82.89 -37.94
CA VAL A 296 130.05 -82.23 -37.73
C VAL A 296 130.76 -82.81 -36.52
N ARG A 297 130.07 -83.16 -35.42
CA ARG A 297 130.66 -83.91 -34.27
C ARG A 297 131.11 -85.31 -34.65
N GLN A 298 130.39 -86.00 -35.55
CA GLN A 298 130.77 -87.32 -36.08
C GLN A 298 131.96 -87.21 -37.06
N MET A 299 132.01 -86.16 -37.90
CA MET A 299 133.16 -85.86 -38.78
C MET A 299 134.39 -85.35 -38.01
N LEU A 300 134.21 -84.62 -36.91
CA LEU A 300 135.27 -84.22 -35.99
C LEU A 300 135.73 -85.36 -35.06
N ALA A 301 135.08 -86.52 -35.08
CA ALA A 301 135.55 -87.74 -34.41
C ALA A 301 136.57 -88.55 -35.27
N THR A 302 136.82 -88.16 -36.52
CA THR A 302 137.75 -88.87 -37.44
C THR A 302 139.06 -88.10 -37.74
N LEU A 303 139.22 -86.86 -37.26
CA LEU A 303 140.51 -86.15 -37.25
C LEU A 303 140.62 -85.27 -35.98
N GLY A 304 141.51 -85.66 -35.06
CA GLY A 304 142.20 -84.73 -34.15
C GLY A 304 141.43 -84.18 -32.95
N SER A 305 141.67 -84.80 -31.79
CA SER A 305 141.64 -84.18 -30.44
C SER A 305 142.87 -83.24 -30.25
N PRO A 306 143.09 -82.43 -29.18
CA PRO A 306 142.30 -82.13 -27.96
C PRO A 306 142.26 -80.62 -27.52
N GLN A 307 141.56 -80.32 -26.39
CA GLN A 307 141.77 -79.20 -25.42
C GLN A 307 141.47 -77.74 -25.87
N SER A 308 141.03 -76.78 -25.06
CA SER A 308 140.72 -76.68 -23.62
C SER A 308 139.96 -75.37 -23.35
N ALA A 309 139.13 -75.39 -22.30
CA ALA A 309 138.85 -74.36 -21.29
C ALA A 309 138.61 -72.88 -21.72
N PHE A 310 137.47 -72.31 -21.31
CA PHE A 310 137.40 -71.40 -20.15
C PHE A 310 135.94 -71.07 -19.77
N THR A 311 135.68 -71.25 -18.48
CA THR A 311 134.65 -70.71 -17.56
C THR A 311 133.65 -69.65 -18.05
N ASP A 312 132.36 -69.90 -17.79
CA ASP A 312 131.44 -69.23 -16.81
C ASP A 312 131.82 -67.81 -16.31
N PRO A 313 130.93 -66.98 -15.70
CA PRO A 313 129.46 -67.03 -15.51
C PRO A 313 128.76 -65.63 -15.64
N PHE A 314 127.45 -65.61 -15.39
CA PHE A 314 126.68 -64.52 -14.76
C PHE A 314 126.75 -63.08 -15.34
N ASN A 315 125.62 -62.71 -16.00
CA ASN A 315 124.78 -61.55 -15.63
C ASN A 315 125.42 -60.15 -15.84
N PRO A 316 124.77 -59.02 -15.51
CA PRO A 316 123.35 -58.63 -15.56
C PRO A 316 123.16 -57.32 -16.37
N ARG A 317 121.88 -56.91 -16.54
CA ARG A 317 121.42 -55.49 -16.54
C ARG A 317 121.92 -54.63 -17.73
N SER A 318 121.25 -53.61 -18.22
CA SER A 318 120.09 -52.82 -17.80
C SER A 318 119.88 -51.77 -18.89
N ALA A 319 118.83 -50.95 -18.68
CA ALA A 319 118.83 -49.51 -18.94
C ALA A 319 118.52 -49.13 -20.40
N GLN A 320 117.34 -48.55 -20.65
CA GLN A 320 117.07 -47.09 -20.62
C GLN A 320 117.64 -46.41 -21.87
N ALA A 321 117.07 -45.40 -22.46
CA ALA A 321 115.92 -44.55 -22.17
C ALA A 321 115.25 -44.29 -23.55
N TRP A 322 114.24 -43.46 -23.75
CA TRP A 322 114.29 -42.01 -23.55
C TRP A 322 112.91 -41.53 -23.09
N THR A 323 112.97 -40.87 -21.94
CA THR A 323 112.07 -39.85 -21.38
C THR A 323 111.98 -38.66 -22.36
N SER A 324 110.99 -37.77 -22.34
CA SER A 324 110.61 -36.88 -21.24
C SER A 324 109.31 -36.13 -21.64
N GLU A 325 108.25 -36.02 -20.82
CA GLU A 325 108.11 -35.19 -19.60
C GLU A 325 107.50 -33.82 -19.90
N THR A 326 106.37 -33.52 -19.28
CA THR A 326 106.10 -32.28 -18.53
C THR A 326 104.89 -32.51 -17.62
N ASP A 327 105.17 -32.55 -16.31
CA ASP A 327 104.29 -32.44 -15.14
C ASP A 327 103.52 -31.09 -15.11
N GLY A 328 102.58 -30.75 -14.24
CA GLY A 328 102.04 -31.28 -12.97
C GLY A 328 100.92 -30.30 -12.54
N GLU A 329 99.79 -30.74 -11.99
CA GLU A 329 99.51 -31.01 -10.57
C GLU A 329 99.44 -29.78 -9.64
N SER A 330 98.25 -29.47 -9.14
CA SER A 330 97.97 -29.39 -7.68
C SER A 330 96.53 -28.92 -7.35
N ALA A 331 95.99 -29.56 -6.31
CA ALA A 331 94.76 -29.27 -5.57
C ALA A 331 94.83 -27.92 -4.79
N VAL A 332 93.82 -27.33 -4.13
CA VAL A 332 92.86 -27.81 -3.12
C VAL A 332 91.81 -26.68 -2.81
N GLN A 333 90.54 -27.07 -2.52
CA GLN A 333 89.47 -26.43 -1.69
C GLN A 333 88.97 -24.98 -1.90
N SER A 334 87.64 -24.81 -1.93
CA SER A 334 86.87 -24.19 -0.82
C SER A 334 85.36 -24.44 -0.94
N ALA A 335 84.68 -24.41 0.20
CA ALA A 335 83.27 -24.72 0.42
C ALA A 335 82.40 -23.45 0.63
N GLY A 336 81.07 -23.58 0.50
CA GLY A 336 80.06 -22.60 0.97
C GLY A 336 78.90 -22.46 -0.03
N ALA A 337 77.80 -23.20 0.11
CA ALA A 337 76.62 -22.93 0.97
C ALA A 337 75.71 -21.80 0.45
N LYS A 338 74.53 -22.18 -0.08
CA LYS A 338 73.22 -21.63 0.31
C LYS A 338 72.05 -22.44 -0.29
N ALA A 339 71.31 -23.09 0.60
CA ALA A 339 69.90 -23.42 0.47
C ALA A 339 69.08 -22.40 1.31
N GLU A 340 67.75 -22.51 1.29
CA GLU A 340 66.70 -21.62 1.86
C GLU A 340 66.29 -20.47 0.92
N GLU A 341 65.03 -20.14 0.66
CA GLU A 341 63.72 -20.56 1.18
C GLU A 341 62.67 -19.75 0.39
N ALA A 342 61.53 -20.33 0.01
CA ALA A 342 60.31 -19.59 -0.33
C ALA A 342 59.10 -20.53 -0.43
N ILE A 343 58.51 -20.85 0.71
CA ILE A 343 57.07 -21.12 0.82
C ILE A 343 56.50 -19.90 1.55
N ASP A 344 55.68 -19.10 0.88
CA ASP A 344 54.50 -18.51 1.53
C ASP A 344 53.48 -18.05 0.48
N ALA A 345 52.30 -18.65 0.55
CA ALA A 345 51.05 -18.02 0.15
C ALA A 345 50.31 -17.81 1.48
N PRO A 346 49.73 -16.64 1.76
CA PRO A 346 48.37 -16.38 1.24
C PRO A 346 48.00 -14.89 1.09
N VAL A 347 47.10 -14.53 0.17
CA VAL A 347 45.98 -13.59 0.47
C VAL A 347 44.84 -13.86 -0.51
N ALA A 348 43.80 -14.52 -0.01
CA ALA A 348 42.42 -14.26 -0.41
C ALA A 348 41.80 -13.44 0.72
N GLU A 349 41.39 -12.20 0.46
CA GLU A 349 40.25 -11.52 1.08
C GLU A 349 40.12 -10.11 0.48
N GLN A 350 39.42 -10.05 -0.66
CA GLN A 350 38.64 -8.88 -1.02
C GLN A 350 37.18 -9.32 -0.93
N LEU A 351 36.34 -8.41 -0.39
CA LEU A 351 34.89 -8.50 -0.18
C LEU A 351 34.47 -8.86 1.25
N ASP A 352 34.50 -7.87 2.14
CA ASP A 352 33.39 -7.55 3.04
C ASP A 352 33.69 -6.25 3.81
N ALA A 353 33.30 -5.11 3.22
CA ALA A 353 33.16 -3.83 3.92
C ALA A 353 32.33 -2.85 3.08
N GLU A 354 31.13 -3.25 2.66
CA GLU A 354 30.12 -2.34 2.13
C GLU A 354 28.75 -2.70 2.71
N MET A 355 28.62 -2.64 4.04
CA MET A 355 27.32 -2.79 4.69
C MET A 355 27.24 -2.15 6.08
N GLU A 356 27.74 -0.92 6.24
CA GLU A 356 27.42 -0.09 7.42
C GLU A 356 27.24 1.39 7.03
N ALA A 357 26.39 1.61 6.03
CA ALA A 357 25.94 2.95 5.63
C ALA A 357 24.46 2.95 5.22
N LEU A 358 23.58 2.26 5.96
CA LEU A 358 22.14 2.29 5.72
C LEU A 358 21.28 2.18 7.00
N ASP A 359 21.77 2.62 8.16
CA ASP A 359 20.94 2.70 9.39
C ASP A 359 20.87 4.11 10.01
N GLN A 360 20.89 5.17 9.19
CA GLN A 360 20.61 6.54 9.64
C GLN A 360 19.70 7.35 8.72
N THR A 361 18.90 6.70 7.86
CA THR A 361 17.94 7.40 6.99
C THR A 361 16.55 6.78 6.98
N GLN A 362 16.04 6.34 8.13
CA GLN A 362 14.59 6.16 8.35
C GLN A 362 14.17 6.63 9.76
N SER A 363 14.50 7.88 10.09
CA SER A 363 13.80 8.61 11.16
C SER A 363 13.61 10.06 10.74
N THR A 364 12.73 10.23 9.76
CA THR A 364 12.12 11.50 9.30
C THR A 364 11.10 10.99 8.28
N THR A 365 9.80 11.04 8.49
CA THR A 365 8.89 12.19 8.62
C THR A 365 7.46 11.60 8.59
N PRO A 366 6.36 12.37 8.67
CA PRO A 366 6.02 13.54 9.46
C PRO A 366 4.90 13.28 10.48
#